data_AF-A0AAW4E7N0-F1
#
_entry.id   AF-A0AAW4E7N0-F1
#
_cell.length_a   1.000
_cell.length_b   1.000
_cell.length_c   1.000
_cell.angle_alpha   90.00
_cell.angle_beta   90.00
_cell.angle_gamma   90.00
#
_symmetry.space_group_name_H-M   'P 1'
#
loop_
_entity.id
_entity.type
_entity.pdbx_description
1 polymer ?
#
loop_
_entity_poly.entity_id
_entity_poly.type
_entity_poly.pdbx_seq_one_letter_code
_entity_poly.pdbx_strand_id
1 'polypeptide(L)'
;MKMLDDCSVGGAPPHLELGDATGITPDAELGVATGITPDPDQGDATGITPATELGVATGITTDADLGDATGITTNEQLGVATGITPATELGDATGITTNDQLGDATGITSNTDPGDATGITPNDQLGDATGITTNEQLGDATGITPATELGVATGITTDPDQGD
;
A
#
# COMPACT_ATOMS: atom_id res chain seq x y z
N MET A 1 36.13 -23.04 29.30
CA MET A 1 37.07 -22.25 30.11
C MET A 1 37.03 -20.83 29.55
N LYS A 2 36.82 -19.84 30.43
CA LYS A 2 37.14 -18.39 30.36
C LYS A 2 37.97 -17.91 29.14
N MET A 3 37.90 -16.68 28.63
CA MET A 3 37.21 -15.41 28.93
C MET A 3 37.63 -14.45 27.80
N LEU A 4 36.71 -13.54 27.43
CA LEU A 4 36.87 -12.12 27.04
C LEU A 4 38.13 -11.64 26.29
N ASP A 5 37.90 -10.92 25.18
CA ASP A 5 38.46 -9.57 25.04
C ASP A 5 37.48 -8.62 24.36
N ASP A 6 37.47 -7.42 24.92
CA ASP A 6 36.61 -6.27 24.77
C ASP A 6 36.99 -5.43 23.53
N CYS A 7 36.01 -5.10 22.69
CA CYS A 7 36.14 -4.05 21.69
C CYS A 7 34.94 -3.09 21.82
N SER A 8 34.96 -2.27 22.86
CA SER A 8 34.78 -0.82 22.78
C SER A 8 33.70 -0.34 21.80
N VAL A 9 32.46 -0.17 22.31
CA VAL A 9 31.39 0.58 21.65
C VAL A 9 31.72 2.07 21.61
N GLY A 10 32.62 2.44 20.70
CA GLY A 10 32.80 3.82 20.28
C GLY A 10 31.59 4.26 19.47
N GLY A 11 30.98 5.39 19.85
CA GLY A 11 29.82 5.96 19.18
C GLY A 11 30.05 6.12 17.68
N ALA A 12 29.39 5.27 16.90
CA ALA A 12 29.14 5.51 15.49
C ALA A 12 27.83 6.31 15.39
N PRO A 13 27.73 7.32 14.50
CA PRO A 13 26.44 7.92 14.16
C PRO A 13 25.51 6.81 13.63
N PRO A 14 24.18 6.95 13.74
CA PRO A 14 23.26 5.97 13.16
C PRO A 14 23.65 5.80 11.69
N HIS A 15 23.98 4.57 11.30
CA HIS A 15 24.19 4.29 9.89
C HIS A 15 22.79 4.28 9.26
N LEU A 16 22.58 5.12 8.26
CA LEU A 16 21.45 4.98 7.33
C LEU A 16 21.58 3.59 6.71
N GLU A 17 20.64 2.70 7.00
CA GLU A 17 20.53 1.40 6.33
C GLU A 17 19.76 1.64 5.03
N LEU A 18 20.47 1.77 3.90
CA LEU A 18 19.81 1.77 2.60
C LEU A 18 19.36 0.33 2.31
N GLY A 19 18.06 0.06 2.25
CA GLY A 19 17.55 -1.26 1.88
C GLY A 19 16.04 -1.31 1.71
N ASP A 20 15.60 -1.90 0.60
CA ASP A 20 14.17 -2.03 0.26
C ASP A 20 13.45 -3.01 1.21
N ALA A 21 12.31 -2.59 1.78
CA ALA A 21 11.43 -3.45 2.56
C ALA A 21 10.43 -4.21 1.66
N THR A 22 10.50 -5.55 1.67
CA THR A 22 9.54 -6.41 0.95
C THR A 22 8.76 -7.32 1.90
N GLY A 23 7.42 -7.30 1.80
CA GLY A 23 6.52 -8.11 2.62
C GLY A 23 5.45 -8.83 1.78
N ILE A 24 5.29 -10.14 1.97
CA ILE A 24 4.26 -10.94 1.29
C ILE A 24 3.48 -11.74 2.34
N THR A 25 2.17 -11.53 2.43
CA THR A 25 1.32 -12.15 3.45
C THR A 25 0.10 -12.84 2.81
N PRO A 26 0.22 -14.10 2.35
CA PRO A 26 -0.87 -14.82 1.70
C PRO A 26 -1.78 -15.53 2.71
N ASP A 27 -3.08 -15.59 2.40
CA ASP A 27 -4.04 -16.51 3.03
C ASP A 27 -4.79 -17.35 1.98
N ALA A 28 -4.95 -18.64 2.27
CA ALA A 28 -5.31 -19.66 1.30
C ALA A 28 -6.71 -20.27 1.48
N GLU A 29 -7.40 -20.05 2.61
CA GLU A 29 -8.65 -20.77 2.91
C GLU A 29 -9.76 -19.85 3.44
N LEU A 30 -9.84 -19.68 4.76
CA LEU A 30 -10.91 -18.97 5.46
C LEU A 30 -10.29 -18.10 6.54
N GLY A 31 -10.16 -16.80 6.29
CA GLY A 31 -9.40 -15.98 7.23
C GLY A 31 -9.25 -14.52 6.88
N VAL A 32 -8.42 -13.88 7.70
CA VAL A 32 -8.06 -12.48 7.56
C VAL A 32 -6.57 -12.45 7.25
N ALA A 33 -6.23 -12.07 6.02
CA ALA A 33 -4.86 -11.79 5.62
C ALA A 33 -4.56 -10.34 6.01
N THR A 34 -3.61 -10.12 6.92
CA THR A 34 -3.15 -8.76 7.27
C THR A 34 -1.66 -8.66 7.05
N GLY A 35 -1.27 -7.94 6.00
CA GLY A 35 0.12 -7.61 5.71
C GLY A 35 0.40 -6.15 6.07
N ILE A 36 1.49 -5.91 6.82
CA ILE A 36 1.98 -4.57 7.11
C ILE A 36 3.46 -4.54 6.73
N THR A 37 3.83 -3.69 5.77
CA THR A 37 5.20 -3.52 5.29
C THR A 37 5.61 -2.06 5.50
N PRO A 38 6.21 -1.73 6.66
CA PRO A 38 6.79 -0.43 6.90
C PRO A 38 8.24 -0.40 6.43
N ASP A 39 8.61 0.64 5.69
CA ASP A 39 10.01 1.03 5.47
C ASP A 39 10.26 2.37 6.19
N PRO A 40 11.04 2.36 7.30
CA PRO A 40 11.39 3.57 8.03
C PRO A 40 12.68 4.24 7.54
N ASP A 41 13.38 3.67 6.56
CA ASP A 41 14.70 4.13 6.09
C ASP A 41 14.64 4.56 4.59
N GLN A 42 15.79 4.90 4.00
CA GLN A 42 15.86 5.23 2.56
C GLN A 42 15.84 3.94 1.71
N GLY A 43 14.68 3.58 1.15
CA GLY A 43 14.47 2.38 0.34
C GLY A 43 13.04 2.22 -0.13
N ASP A 44 12.80 1.39 -1.15
CA ASP A 44 11.44 1.19 -1.68
C ASP A 44 10.66 0.19 -0.80
N ALA A 45 9.44 0.55 -0.40
CA ALA A 45 8.53 -0.31 0.35
C ALA A 45 7.58 -1.07 -0.59
N THR A 46 7.66 -2.41 -0.63
CA THR A 46 6.71 -3.25 -1.39
C THR A 46 5.97 -4.26 -0.53
N GLY A 47 4.65 -4.10 -0.40
CA GLY A 47 3.78 -5.00 0.36
C GLY A 47 2.73 -5.69 -0.52
N ILE A 48 2.60 -7.01 -0.41
CA ILE A 48 1.64 -7.83 -1.17
C ILE A 48 0.81 -8.70 -0.23
N THR A 49 -0.52 -8.54 -0.25
CA THR A 49 -1.45 -9.28 0.62
C THR A 49 -2.57 -9.94 -0.21
N PRO A 50 -2.37 -11.18 -0.69
CA PRO A 50 -3.41 -11.92 -1.42
C PRO A 50 -4.27 -12.79 -0.48
N ALA A 51 -5.57 -12.87 -0.78
CA ALA A 51 -6.51 -13.84 -0.23
C ALA A 51 -7.27 -14.54 -1.36
N THR A 52 -7.43 -15.87 -1.27
CA THR A 52 -7.82 -16.69 -2.43
C THR A 52 -9.23 -17.32 -2.37
N GLU A 53 -9.89 -17.35 -1.21
CA GLU A 53 -11.19 -18.03 -1.05
C GLU A 53 -12.27 -17.17 -0.37
N LEU A 54 -12.36 -17.18 0.96
CA LEU A 54 -13.42 -16.52 1.72
C LEU A 54 -12.79 -15.73 2.85
N GLY A 55 -12.63 -14.41 2.69
CA GLY A 55 -11.82 -13.68 3.65
C GLY A 55 -11.75 -12.18 3.49
N VAL A 56 -11.05 -11.55 4.43
CA VAL A 56 -10.71 -10.13 4.38
C VAL A 56 -9.22 -10.02 4.13
N ALA A 57 -8.84 -9.35 3.05
CA ALA A 57 -7.45 -9.00 2.77
C ALA A 57 -7.24 -7.54 3.17
N THR A 58 -6.28 -7.28 4.05
CA THR A 58 -5.88 -5.94 4.47
C THR A 58 -4.37 -5.78 4.29
N GLY A 59 -3.97 -5.00 3.29
CA GLY A 59 -2.58 -4.65 3.06
C GLY A 59 -2.31 -3.21 3.43
N ILE A 60 -1.26 -2.98 4.21
CA ILE A 60 -0.74 -1.65 4.54
C ILE A 60 0.72 -1.62 4.16
N THR A 61 1.07 -0.76 3.22
CA THR A 61 2.47 -0.49 2.86
C THR A 61 2.73 0.97 3.14
N THR A 62 3.76 1.25 3.94
CA THR A 62 4.10 2.62 4.34
C THR A 62 5.57 2.86 4.10
N ASP A 63 5.88 3.96 3.46
CA ASP A 63 7.23 4.50 3.34
C ASP A 63 7.30 5.84 4.09
N ALA A 64 8.28 5.97 4.98
CA ALA A 64 8.41 7.11 5.86
C ALA A 64 9.38 8.20 5.35
N ASP A 65 10.33 7.85 4.49
CA ASP A 65 11.50 8.67 4.14
C ASP A 65 11.62 8.80 2.59
N LEU A 66 12.79 8.54 2.00
CA LEU A 66 13.01 8.60 0.56
C LEU A 66 12.84 7.22 -0.07
N GLY A 67 11.77 7.02 -0.83
CA GLY A 67 11.49 5.76 -1.52
C GLY A 67 10.08 5.70 -2.09
N ASP A 68 9.86 4.74 -2.99
CA ASP A 68 8.54 4.49 -3.56
C ASP A 68 7.77 3.48 -2.68
N ALA A 69 6.52 3.82 -2.34
CA ALA A 69 5.61 2.94 -1.63
C ALA A 69 4.69 2.19 -2.62
N THR A 70 4.81 0.87 -2.71
CA THR A 70 3.95 0.01 -3.53
C THR A 70 3.15 -0.98 -2.68
N GLY A 71 1.84 -0.79 -2.61
CA GLY A 71 0.92 -1.68 -1.90
C GLY A 71 -0.02 -2.43 -2.85
N ILE A 72 -0.04 -3.76 -2.77
CA ILE A 72 -0.92 -4.62 -3.56
C ILE A 72 -1.76 -5.48 -2.61
N THR A 73 -3.08 -5.32 -2.67
CA THR A 73 -4.04 -6.14 -1.92
C THR A 73 -5.03 -6.78 -2.88
N THR A 74 -5.18 -8.10 -2.83
CA THR A 74 -6.04 -8.83 -3.76
C THR A 74 -6.92 -9.82 -3.01
N ASN A 75 -8.20 -9.87 -3.39
CA ASN A 75 -9.12 -10.92 -2.98
C ASN A 75 -9.73 -11.57 -4.24
N GLU A 76 -9.46 -12.87 -4.43
CA GLU A 76 -9.78 -13.57 -5.68
C GLU A 76 -11.22 -14.13 -5.72
N GLN A 77 -11.94 -14.20 -4.59
CA GLN A 77 -13.23 -14.91 -4.51
C GLN A 77 -14.31 -14.14 -3.72
N LEU A 78 -14.62 -14.50 -2.47
CA LEU A 78 -15.70 -13.86 -1.71
C LEU A 78 -15.12 -13.09 -0.53
N GLY A 79 -15.31 -11.77 -0.49
CA GLY A 79 -14.98 -10.99 0.69
C GLY A 79 -14.58 -9.55 0.44
N VAL A 80 -13.72 -9.00 1.30
CA VAL A 80 -13.35 -7.58 1.26
C VAL A 80 -11.85 -7.46 1.03
N ALA A 81 -11.45 -6.58 0.12
CA ALA A 81 -10.07 -6.17 -0.07
C ALA A 81 -9.92 -4.72 0.40
N THR A 82 -8.94 -4.46 1.26
CA THR A 82 -8.61 -3.11 1.73
C THR A 82 -7.11 -2.88 1.62
N GLY A 83 -6.69 -2.00 0.71
CA GLY A 83 -5.30 -1.60 0.55
C GLY A 83 -5.10 -0.15 0.97
N ILE A 84 -4.05 0.10 1.75
CA ILE A 84 -3.65 1.43 2.21
C ILE A 84 -2.17 1.62 1.89
N THR A 85 -1.86 2.63 1.09
CA THR A 85 -0.48 2.94 0.67
C THR A 85 -0.18 4.42 0.87
N PRO A 86 0.32 4.82 2.06
CA PRO A 86 0.83 6.16 2.31
C PRO A 86 2.33 6.24 2.00
N ALA A 87 2.75 7.33 1.35
CA ALA A 87 4.12 7.81 1.33
C ALA A 87 4.18 9.18 2.03
N THR A 88 5.14 9.39 2.93
CA THR A 88 5.19 10.62 3.74
C THR A 88 6.30 11.60 3.39
N GLU A 89 7.31 11.18 2.62
CA GLU A 89 8.43 12.01 2.17
C GLU A 89 8.62 11.87 0.63
N LEU A 90 9.79 12.23 0.08
CA LEU A 90 10.02 12.29 -1.36
C LEU A 90 9.99 10.91 -2.02
N GLY A 91 8.95 10.64 -2.83
CA GLY A 91 8.78 9.39 -3.57
C GLY A 91 7.35 9.19 -4.05
N ASP A 92 7.11 8.16 -4.86
CA ASP A 92 5.78 7.87 -5.41
C ASP A 92 4.99 6.89 -4.55
N ALA A 93 3.69 7.12 -4.40
CA ALA A 93 2.77 6.19 -3.75
C ALA A 93 1.90 5.48 -4.78
N THR A 94 2.02 4.15 -4.88
CA THR A 94 1.20 3.31 -5.77
C THR A 94 0.42 2.26 -4.98
N GLY A 95 -0.90 2.43 -4.91
CA GLY A 95 -1.81 1.49 -4.25
C GLY A 95 -2.72 0.77 -5.23
N ILE A 96 -2.70 -0.56 -5.21
CA ILE A 96 -3.58 -1.43 -6.01
C ILE A 96 -4.41 -2.29 -5.08
N THR A 97 -5.73 -2.16 -5.15
CA THR A 97 -6.68 -2.99 -4.38
C THR A 97 -7.71 -3.62 -5.30
N THR A 98 -7.70 -4.94 -5.39
CA THR A 98 -8.55 -5.67 -6.34
C THR A 98 -9.46 -6.67 -5.63
N ASN A 99 -10.72 -6.74 -6.07
CA ASN A 99 -11.63 -7.83 -5.74
C ASN A 99 -12.19 -8.45 -7.04
N ASP A 100 -11.87 -9.71 -7.30
CA ASP A 100 -12.07 -10.34 -8.62
C ASP A 100 -13.46 -10.96 -8.81
N GLN A 101 -14.18 -11.25 -7.72
CA GLN A 101 -15.48 -11.91 -7.82
C GLN A 101 -16.55 -11.18 -7.01
N LEU A 102 -16.69 -11.41 -5.72
CA LEU A 102 -17.88 -10.98 -4.98
C LEU A 102 -17.52 -10.34 -3.64
N GLY A 103 -17.90 -9.07 -3.47
CA GLY A 103 -17.65 -8.25 -2.29
C GLY A 103 -16.88 -6.97 -2.60
N ASP A 104 -16.44 -6.28 -1.56
CA ASP A 104 -16.03 -4.88 -1.69
C ASP A 104 -14.51 -4.72 -1.88
N ALA A 105 -14.12 -3.68 -2.62
CA ALA A 105 -12.74 -3.24 -2.77
C ALA A 105 -12.62 -1.79 -2.28
N THR A 106 -11.71 -1.54 -1.34
CA THR A 106 -11.41 -0.19 -0.85
C THR A 106 -9.92 0.09 -0.95
N GLY A 107 -9.52 0.96 -1.85
CA GLY A 107 -8.13 1.40 -2.01
C GLY A 107 -7.95 2.83 -1.56
N ILE A 108 -6.94 3.07 -0.71
CA ILE A 108 -6.53 4.39 -0.25
C ILE A 108 -5.06 4.56 -0.57
N THR A 109 -4.76 5.53 -1.43
CA THR A 109 -3.38 5.91 -1.77
C THR A 109 -3.19 7.37 -1.43
N SER A 110 -2.11 7.70 -0.72
CA SER A 110 -1.84 9.06 -0.30
C SER A 110 -0.37 9.38 -0.38
N ASN A 111 -0.04 10.55 -0.91
CA ASN A 111 1.29 11.12 -0.89
C ASN A 111 1.24 12.52 -0.28
N THR A 112 2.04 12.77 0.75
CA THR A 112 2.05 14.05 1.47
C THR A 112 3.20 14.98 1.11
N ASP A 113 4.15 14.55 0.29
CA ASP A 113 5.34 15.29 -0.12
C ASP A 113 5.54 15.23 -1.65
N PRO A 114 6.59 15.85 -2.25
CA PRO A 114 6.72 15.85 -3.70
C PRO A 114 6.90 14.43 -4.28
N GLY A 115 6.05 14.07 -5.23
CA GLY A 115 5.95 12.74 -5.83
C GLY A 115 4.53 12.46 -6.27
N ASP A 116 4.30 11.41 -7.05
CA ASP A 116 2.98 11.08 -7.59
C ASP A 116 2.20 10.18 -6.62
N ALA A 117 0.87 10.23 -6.70
CA ALA A 117 -0.02 9.31 -6.02
C ALA A 117 -0.92 8.60 -7.03
N THR A 118 -0.79 7.28 -7.16
CA THR A 118 -1.58 6.46 -8.09
C THR A 118 -2.38 5.40 -7.33
N GLY A 119 -3.71 5.55 -7.29
CA GLY A 119 -4.62 4.58 -6.68
C GLY A 119 -5.47 3.85 -7.72
N ILE A 120 -5.43 2.52 -7.69
CA ILE A 120 -6.18 1.65 -8.59
C ILE A 120 -7.06 0.71 -7.76
N THR A 121 -8.38 0.78 -7.92
CA THR A 121 -9.35 -0.01 -7.14
C THR A 121 -10.44 -0.64 -8.02
N PRO A 122 -10.11 -1.71 -8.78
CA PRO A 122 -11.06 -2.46 -9.58
C PRO A 122 -11.93 -3.41 -8.75
N ASN A 123 -13.17 -3.61 -9.21
CA ASN A 123 -14.07 -4.68 -8.75
C ASN A 123 -14.78 -5.33 -9.96
N ASP A 124 -14.56 -6.63 -10.15
CA ASP A 124 -14.75 -7.30 -11.45
C ASP A 124 -16.10 -8.05 -11.63
N GLN A 125 -16.89 -8.31 -10.58
CA GLN A 125 -18.25 -8.90 -10.77
C GLN A 125 -19.35 -8.24 -9.92
N LEU A 126 -19.29 -8.34 -8.59
CA LEU A 126 -20.40 -7.90 -7.73
C LEU A 126 -19.91 -7.35 -6.38
N GLY A 127 -20.04 -6.04 -6.18
CA GLY A 127 -19.73 -5.36 -4.92
C GLY A 127 -19.33 -3.91 -5.15
N ASP A 128 -19.04 -3.20 -4.07
CA ASP A 128 -18.68 -1.78 -4.17
C ASP A 128 -17.18 -1.61 -4.36
N ALA A 129 -16.80 -0.64 -5.18
CA ALA A 129 -15.42 -0.21 -5.39
C ALA A 129 -15.29 1.23 -4.90
N THR A 130 -14.42 1.45 -3.90
CA THR A 130 -14.12 2.78 -3.38
C THR A 130 -12.63 3.05 -3.51
N GLY A 131 -12.25 3.94 -4.42
CA GLY A 131 -10.87 4.41 -4.58
C GLY A 131 -10.73 5.84 -4.08
N ILE A 132 -9.76 6.07 -3.20
CA ILE A 132 -9.37 7.39 -2.72
C ILE A 132 -7.90 7.58 -3.06
N THR A 133 -7.59 8.61 -3.83
CA THR A 133 -6.22 9.00 -4.19
C THR A 133 -6.01 10.46 -3.87
N THR A 134 -5.02 10.73 -3.03
CA THR A 134 -4.71 12.08 -2.59
C THR A 134 -3.23 12.35 -2.77
N ASN A 135 -2.92 13.46 -3.43
CA ASN A 135 -1.61 14.10 -3.34
C ASN A 135 -1.79 15.41 -2.60
N GLU A 136 -0.93 15.75 -1.64
CA GLU A 136 -1.04 17.00 -0.86
C GLU A 136 -0.02 18.08 -1.28
N GLN A 137 0.98 17.76 -2.12
CA GLN A 137 2.04 18.67 -2.53
C GLN A 137 2.27 18.63 -4.06
N LEU A 138 3.54 18.66 -4.50
CA LEU A 138 3.94 18.78 -5.90
C LEU A 138 3.98 17.39 -6.55
N GLY A 139 3.07 17.10 -7.48
CA GLY A 139 2.97 15.83 -8.18
C GLY A 139 1.53 15.54 -8.56
N ASP A 140 1.31 14.52 -9.39
CA ASP A 140 -0.02 14.20 -9.91
C ASP A 140 -0.75 13.22 -8.97
N ALA A 141 -2.06 13.41 -8.77
CA ALA A 141 -2.93 12.38 -8.21
C ALA A 141 -3.74 11.69 -9.32
N THR A 142 -3.59 10.37 -9.46
CA THR A 142 -4.33 9.55 -10.42
C THR A 142 -5.13 8.45 -9.73
N GLY A 143 -6.45 8.61 -9.67
CA GLY A 143 -7.39 7.61 -9.14
C GLY A 143 -8.17 6.88 -10.24
N ILE A 144 -8.17 5.54 -10.21
CA ILE A 144 -8.87 4.66 -11.16
C ILE A 144 -9.74 3.66 -10.38
N THR A 145 -11.06 3.78 -10.49
CA THR A 145 -12.02 2.93 -9.75
C THR A 145 -13.10 2.35 -10.68
N PRO A 146 -12.78 1.33 -11.49
CA PRO A 146 -13.76 0.65 -12.33
C PRO A 146 -14.57 -0.36 -11.49
N ALA A 147 -15.88 -0.44 -11.77
CA ALA A 147 -16.72 -1.54 -11.30
C ALA A 147 -17.52 -2.11 -12.49
N THR A 148 -17.60 -3.44 -12.59
CA THR A 148 -18.37 -4.13 -13.64
C THR A 148 -19.65 -4.77 -13.09
N GLU A 149 -20.57 -5.05 -14.03
CA GLU A 149 -21.83 -5.80 -13.86
C GLU A 149 -22.88 -5.22 -12.90
N LEU A 150 -22.66 -5.20 -11.57
CA LEU A 150 -23.69 -4.93 -10.55
C LEU A 150 -23.16 -4.28 -9.25
N GLY A 151 -22.22 -3.34 -9.35
CA GLY A 151 -21.60 -2.64 -8.20
C GLY A 151 -21.62 -1.11 -8.28
N VAL A 152 -21.39 -0.41 -7.16
CA VAL A 152 -21.16 1.04 -7.15
C VAL A 152 -19.66 1.34 -7.18
N ALA A 153 -19.22 2.13 -8.16
CA ALA A 153 -17.89 2.70 -8.20
C ALA A 153 -17.90 4.14 -7.66
N THR A 154 -17.09 4.40 -6.64
CA THR A 154 -16.84 5.74 -6.09
C THR A 154 -15.35 6.02 -6.15
N GLY A 155 -14.94 6.93 -7.04
CA GLY A 155 -13.57 7.43 -7.13
C GLY A 155 -13.47 8.85 -6.60
N ILE A 156 -12.53 9.11 -5.70
CA ILE A 156 -12.18 10.45 -5.23
C ILE A 156 -10.69 10.66 -5.51
N THR A 157 -10.39 11.66 -6.32
CA THR A 157 -9.02 12.08 -6.62
C THR A 157 -8.87 13.54 -6.21
N THR A 158 -7.89 13.85 -5.37
CA THR A 158 -7.59 15.21 -4.93
C THR A 158 -6.15 15.55 -5.22
N ASP A 159 -5.95 16.64 -5.94
CA ASP A 159 -4.66 17.15 -6.38
C ASP A 159 -4.65 18.68 -6.20
N PRO A 160 -3.74 19.24 -5.37
CA PRO A 160 -3.64 20.68 -5.12
C PRO A 160 -2.93 21.45 -6.23
N ASP A 161 -2.19 20.79 -7.14
CA ASP A 161 -1.38 21.44 -8.17
C ASP A 161 -2.13 21.58 -9.52
N GLN A 162 -3.27 20.88 -9.67
CA GLN A 162 -4.24 21.13 -10.74
C GLN A 162 -5.11 22.36 -10.41
N GLY A 163 -4.48 23.54 -10.50
CA GLY A 163 -5.17 24.82 -10.53
C GLY A 163 -6.13 24.94 -11.73
N ASP A 164 -7.30 25.51 -11.46
CA ASP A 164 -8.31 25.95 -12.44
C ASP A 164 -7.73 26.92 -13.51
#